data_AF-A0A024QC90-F1
#
_entry.id   AF-A0A024QC90-F1
#
_cell.length_a   1.000
_cell.length_b   1.000
_cell.length_c   1.000
_cell.angle_alpha   90.00
_cell.angle_beta   90.00
_cell.angle_gamma   90.00
#
_symmetry.space_group_name_H-M   'P 1'
#
loop_
_entity.id
_entity.type
_entity.pdbx_description
1 polymer ?
#
loop_
_entity_poly.entity_id
_entity_poly.type
_entity_poly.pdbx_seq_one_letter_code
_entity_poly.pdbx_strand_id
1 'polypeptide(L)'
;MAGTKSSEGKLIGGKRYCGKTTELIKKACREDLHILCANKYMAYLIYQQAKEMNCVIPYPVTVRDFPLSTDTKGVLVDEVESVLREVIRERVVGMSSSMEFKELESLKTNDKTKGIDNLKINIDCSDTLKGLKAIQREAKKTAAALKELDSVTTETMG
;
A
#
# COMPACT_ATOMS: atom_id res chain seq x y z
N MET A 1 3.60 -32.39 16.41
CA MET A 1 4.60 -31.91 15.43
C MET A 1 3.85 -31.10 14.39
N ALA A 2 3.88 -29.77 14.52
CA ALA A 2 3.19 -28.89 13.57
C ALA A 2 4.07 -28.71 12.34
N GLY A 3 3.60 -29.19 11.19
CA GLY A 3 4.28 -28.97 9.91
C GLY A 3 4.35 -27.48 9.62
N THR A 4 5.56 -26.91 9.67
CA THR A 4 5.83 -25.56 9.19
C THR A 4 5.61 -25.55 7.69
N LYS A 5 4.43 -25.07 7.26
CA LYS A 5 4.21 -24.66 5.87
C LYS A 5 5.33 -23.70 5.51
N SER A 6 6.23 -24.12 4.62
CA SER A 6 7.17 -23.21 3.96
C SER A 6 6.36 -22.04 3.41
N SER A 7 6.59 -20.83 3.91
CA SER A 7 5.89 -19.67 3.38
C SER A 7 6.35 -19.49 1.93
N GLU A 8 5.41 -19.53 0.99
CA GLU A 8 5.71 -19.34 -0.42
C GLU A 8 6.41 -17.98 -0.62
N GLY A 9 7.50 -17.97 -1.38
CA GLY A 9 8.29 -16.78 -1.61
C GLY A 9 7.52 -15.75 -2.45
N LYS A 10 7.55 -14.48 -2.06
CA LYS A 10 6.91 -13.38 -2.80
C LYS A 10 7.91 -12.28 -3.14
N LEU A 11 7.82 -11.73 -4.35
CA LEU A 11 8.55 -10.54 -4.77
C LEU A 11 7.75 -9.31 -4.35
N ILE A 12 8.35 -8.44 -3.54
CA ILE A 12 7.70 -7.23 -3.04
C ILE A 12 8.23 -6.02 -3.83
N GLY A 13 7.37 -5.41 -4.64
CA GLY A 13 7.69 -4.23 -5.45
C GLY A 13 6.94 -2.97 -5.01
N GLY A 14 7.40 -1.81 -5.49
CA GLY A 14 6.75 -0.53 -5.24
C GLY A 14 7.72 0.64 -5.32
N LYS A 15 7.21 1.87 -5.15
CA LYS A 15 8.00 3.10 -5.26
C LYS A 15 9.09 3.20 -4.18
N ARG A 16 9.95 4.20 -4.31
CA ARG A 16 10.88 4.55 -3.22
C ARG A 16 10.10 4.92 -1.96
N TYR A 17 10.65 4.57 -0.80
CA TYR A 17 10.07 4.90 0.50
C TYR A 17 8.64 4.38 0.75
N CYS A 18 8.22 3.30 0.06
CA CYS A 18 6.88 2.75 0.25
C CYS A 18 6.77 1.79 1.46
N GLY A 19 7.89 1.37 2.06
CA GLY A 19 7.91 0.47 3.24
C GLY A 19 8.30 -0.99 2.95
N LYS A 20 8.99 -1.27 1.84
CA LYS A 20 9.42 -2.64 1.48
C LYS A 20 10.23 -3.29 2.61
N THR A 21 11.26 -2.60 3.09
CA THR A 21 12.11 -3.06 4.20
C THR A 21 11.31 -3.29 5.48
N THR A 22 10.31 -2.45 5.77
CA THR A 22 9.39 -2.63 6.90
C THR A 22 8.62 -3.94 6.80
N GLU A 23 8.12 -4.31 5.62
CA GLU A 23 7.43 -5.59 5.42
C GLU A 23 8.39 -6.78 5.53
N LEU A 24 9.63 -6.63 5.07
CA LEU A 24 10.68 -7.65 5.25
C LEU A 24 10.99 -7.86 6.74
N ILE A 25 11.13 -6.78 7.52
CA ILE A 25 11.35 -6.86 8.98
C ILE A 25 10.20 -7.58 9.68
N LYS A 26 8.94 -7.25 9.36
CA LYS A 26 7.77 -7.94 9.92
C LYS A 26 7.78 -9.44 9.59
N LYS A 27 8.18 -9.80 8.36
CA LYS A 27 8.28 -11.21 7.94
C LYS A 27 9.41 -11.93 8.67
N ALA A 28 10.59 -11.31 8.74
CA ALA A 28 11.74 -11.83 9.48
C ALA A 28 11.39 -12.09 10.96
N CYS A 29 10.67 -11.15 11.60
CA CYS A 29 10.27 -11.26 13.00
C CYS A 29 9.26 -12.40 13.26
N ARG A 30 8.33 -12.65 12.33
CA ARG A 30 7.36 -13.74 12.47
C ARG A 30 7.93 -15.11 12.16
N GLU A 31 8.80 -15.19 11.16
CA GLU A 31 9.24 -16.46 10.56
C GLU A 31 10.66 -16.86 10.97
N ASP A 32 11.34 -16.01 11.75
CA ASP A 32 12.73 -16.22 12.19
C ASP A 32 13.66 -16.45 10.99
N LEU A 33 13.65 -15.49 10.06
CA LEU A 33 14.44 -15.51 8.83
C LEU A 33 15.51 -14.42 8.85
N HIS A 34 16.70 -14.74 8.33
CA HIS A 34 17.72 -13.74 8.08
C HIS A 34 17.34 -12.83 6.91
N ILE A 35 17.70 -11.55 7.04
CA ILE A 35 17.65 -10.58 5.95
C ILE A 35 19.07 -10.46 5.37
N LEU A 36 19.20 -10.74 4.08
CA LEU A 36 20.39 -10.49 3.27
C LEU A 36 20.34 -9.08 2.69
N CYS A 37 21.44 -8.36 2.80
CA CYS A 37 21.58 -7.00 2.27
C CYS A 37 22.98 -6.78 1.67
N ALA A 38 23.16 -5.64 0.97
CA ALA A 38 24.37 -5.41 0.18
C ALA A 38 25.64 -5.21 1.03
N ASN A 39 25.56 -4.53 2.17
CA ASN A 39 26.73 -4.16 2.96
C ASN A 39 26.40 -3.98 4.46
N LYS A 40 27.44 -3.87 5.29
CA LYS A 40 27.32 -3.80 6.75
C LYS A 40 26.57 -2.56 7.24
N TYR A 41 26.65 -1.46 6.50
CA TYR A 41 25.90 -0.25 6.84
C TYR A 41 24.40 -0.47 6.68
N MET A 42 23.97 -1.09 5.58
CA MET A 42 22.57 -1.47 5.39
C MET A 42 22.11 -2.47 6.46
N ALA A 43 22.95 -3.46 6.80
CA ALA A 43 22.64 -4.40 7.87
C ALA A 43 22.35 -3.69 9.21
N TYR A 44 23.19 -2.72 9.55
CA TYR A 44 23.01 -1.89 10.74
C TYR A 44 21.69 -1.10 10.68
N LEU A 45 21.40 -0.42 9.56
CA LEU A 45 20.17 0.38 9.42
C LEU A 45 18.91 -0.47 9.55
N ILE A 46 18.86 -1.63 8.88
CA ILE A 46 17.72 -2.56 8.95
C ILE A 46 17.53 -3.03 10.40
N TYR A 47 18.63 -3.35 11.09
CA TYR A 47 18.58 -3.81 12.48
C TYR A 47 18.10 -2.71 13.45
N GLN A 48 18.53 -1.46 13.26
CA GLN A 48 18.03 -0.32 14.04
C GLN A 48 16.54 -0.09 13.77
N GLN A 49 16.12 -0.13 12.50
CA GLN A 49 14.71 -0.01 12.15
C GLN A 49 13.87 -1.12 12.81
N ALA A 50 14.37 -2.36 12.86
CA ALA A 50 13.69 -3.44 13.55
C ALA A 50 13.53 -3.18 15.06
N LYS A 51 14.56 -2.62 15.71
CA LYS A 51 14.48 -2.20 17.12
C LYS A 51 13.44 -1.11 17.34
N GLU A 52 13.43 -0.08 16.51
CA GLU A 52 12.43 1.00 16.56
C GLU A 52 11.00 0.46 16.39
N MET A 53 10.85 -0.61 15.60
CA MET A 53 9.59 -1.32 15.38
C MET A 53 9.25 -2.35 16.50
N ASN A 54 10.07 -2.48 17.55
CA ASN A 54 9.96 -3.51 18.58
C ASN A 54 9.92 -4.95 18.01
N CYS A 55 10.60 -5.19 16.90
CA CYS A 55 10.74 -6.50 16.28
C CYS A 55 12.07 -7.15 16.67
N VAL A 56 12.02 -8.39 17.14
CA VAL A 56 13.22 -9.19 17.41
C VAL A 56 13.51 -10.02 16.16
N ILE A 57 14.61 -9.68 15.49
CA ILE A 57 15.09 -10.39 14.29
C ILE A 57 16.55 -10.79 14.47
N PRO A 58 17.02 -11.86 13.80
CA PRO A 58 18.45 -12.11 13.63
C PRO A 58 19.14 -10.89 13.00
N TYR A 59 20.41 -10.64 13.35
CA TYR A 59 21.15 -9.55 12.73
C TYR A 59 21.23 -9.77 11.20
N PRO A 60 20.91 -8.75 10.38
CA PRO A 60 20.99 -8.88 8.92
C PRO A 60 22.41 -9.21 8.47
N VAL A 61 22.50 -10.05 7.44
CA VAL A 61 23.75 -10.60 6.92
C VAL A 61 24.08 -9.97 5.58
N THR A 62 25.36 -9.87 5.25
CA THR A 62 25.81 -9.41 3.93
C THR A 62 26.10 -10.60 3.03
N VAL A 63 26.18 -10.37 1.71
CA VAL A 63 26.57 -11.41 0.74
C VAL A 63 27.93 -12.04 1.04
N ARG A 64 28.82 -11.32 1.72
CA ARG A 64 30.16 -11.81 2.11
C ARG A 64 30.12 -12.66 3.36
N ASP A 65 29.14 -12.42 4.22
CA ASP A 65 28.99 -13.07 5.52
C ASP A 65 27.92 -14.17 5.49
N PHE A 66 27.27 -14.39 4.34
CA PHE A 66 26.15 -15.33 4.22
C PHE A 66 26.66 -16.78 4.29
N PRO A 67 26.21 -17.57 5.28
CA PRO A 67 26.65 -18.96 5.40
C PRO A 67 26.06 -19.81 4.26
N LEU A 68 26.91 -20.50 3.51
CA LEU A 68 26.54 -21.40 2.41
C LEU A 68 25.92 -22.73 2.90
N SER A 69 25.55 -22.85 4.17
CA SER A 69 25.06 -24.10 4.76
C SER A 69 23.65 -24.47 4.26
N THR A 70 23.41 -25.76 4.09
CA THR A 70 22.28 -26.36 3.35
C THR A 70 20.94 -26.41 4.08
N ASP A 71 20.85 -26.01 5.36
CA ASP A 71 19.63 -26.12 6.19
C ASP A 71 18.96 -24.76 6.48
N THR A 72 19.06 -23.79 5.57
CA THR A 72 18.36 -22.51 5.77
C THR A 72 16.87 -22.65 5.48
N LYS A 73 16.01 -22.14 6.37
CA LYS A 73 14.54 -22.02 6.19
C LYS A 73 14.12 -21.07 5.04
N GLY A 74 15.08 -20.61 4.23
CA GLY A 74 14.96 -19.49 3.31
C GLY A 74 15.63 -18.23 3.83
N VAL A 75 15.76 -17.23 2.96
CA VAL A 75 16.36 -15.93 3.25
C VAL A 75 15.51 -14.82 2.62
N LEU A 76 15.40 -13.68 3.31
CA LEU A 76 14.78 -12.48 2.76
C LEU A 76 15.88 -11.60 2.16
N VAL A 77 15.64 -10.98 1.00
CA VAL A 77 16.64 -10.14 0.33
C VAL A 77 16.12 -8.71 0.26
N ASP A 78 16.78 -7.78 0.96
CA ASP A 78 16.48 -6.35 0.91
C ASP A 78 17.28 -5.67 -0.20
N GLU A 79 16.64 -4.78 -0.96
CA GLU A 79 17.22 -4.07 -2.11
C GLU A 79 17.98 -5.01 -3.07
N VAL A 80 17.24 -5.98 -3.64
CA VAL A 80 17.79 -7.08 -4.46
C VAL A 80 18.72 -6.59 -5.57
N GLU A 81 18.41 -5.46 -6.20
CA GLU A 81 19.28 -4.83 -7.22
C GLU A 81 20.68 -4.50 -6.66
N SER A 82 20.74 -3.97 -5.43
CA SER A 82 21.99 -3.63 -4.75
C SER A 82 22.75 -4.87 -4.30
N VAL A 83 22.04 -5.88 -3.81
CA VAL A 83 22.63 -7.19 -3.44
C VAL A 83 23.25 -7.85 -4.66
N LEU A 84 22.51 -7.93 -5.77
CA LEU A 84 23.02 -8.50 -7.02
C LEU A 84 24.22 -7.72 -7.54
N ARG A 85 24.19 -6.38 -7.50
CA ARG A 85 25.31 -5.53 -7.88
C ARG A 85 26.58 -5.83 -7.07
N GLU A 86 26.46 -6.07 -5.75
CA GLU A 86 27.61 -6.45 -4.92
C GLU A 86 28.19 -7.81 -5.32
N VAL A 87 27.33 -8.76 -5.72
CA VAL A 87 27.75 -10.09 -6.17
C VAL A 87 28.40 -10.05 -7.56
N ILE A 88 27.74 -9.44 -8.54
CA ILE A 88 28.19 -9.45 -9.95
C ILE A 88 29.20 -8.34 -10.25
N ARG A 89 29.35 -7.36 -9.35
CA ARG A 89 30.21 -6.17 -9.50
C ARG A 89 29.91 -5.33 -10.75
N GLU A 90 28.67 -5.36 -11.20
CA GLU A 90 28.22 -4.73 -12.43
C GLU A 90 26.83 -4.13 -12.25
N ARG A 91 26.47 -3.15 -13.10
CA ARG A 91 25.15 -2.53 -13.08
C ARG A 91 24.06 -3.53 -13.51
N VAL A 92 23.09 -3.74 -12.63
CA VAL A 92 21.83 -4.43 -12.95
C VAL A 92 20.93 -3.47 -13.75
N VAL A 93 20.50 -3.90 -14.94
CA VAL A 93 19.65 -3.09 -15.84
C VAL A 93 18.22 -3.60 -15.96
N GLY A 94 17.96 -4.83 -15.52
CA GLY A 94 16.65 -5.47 -15.56
C GLY A 94 16.65 -6.77 -14.79
N MET A 95 15.47 -7.21 -14.36
CA MET A 95 15.28 -8.44 -13.59
C MET A 95 13.91 -9.03 -13.92
N SER A 96 13.81 -10.36 -13.93
CA SER A 96 12.55 -11.10 -13.98
C SER A 96 12.53 -12.14 -12.86
N SER A 97 11.34 -12.57 -12.45
CA SER A 97 11.18 -13.61 -11.43
C SER A 97 9.88 -14.37 -11.65
N SER A 98 9.88 -15.66 -11.32
CA SER A 98 8.69 -16.50 -11.29
C SER A 98 7.96 -16.46 -9.94
N MET A 99 8.49 -15.71 -8.96
CA MET A 99 7.83 -15.54 -7.65
C MET A 99 6.56 -14.69 -7.78
N GLU A 100 5.57 -14.96 -6.94
CA GLU A 100 4.35 -14.13 -6.87
C GLU A 100 4.73 -12.67 -6.58
N PHE A 101 4.25 -11.75 -7.43
CA PHE A 101 4.53 -10.32 -7.29
C PHE A 101 3.45 -9.65 -6.43
N LYS A 102 3.89 -8.88 -5.43
CA LYS A 102 3.06 -8.08 -4.53
C LYS A 102 3.50 -6.62 -4.56
N GLU A 103 2.65 -5.73 -5.07
CA GLU A 103 2.92 -4.29 -5.11
C GLU A 103 2.50 -3.59 -3.80
N LEU A 104 3.39 -2.81 -3.17
CA LEU A 104 3.14 -2.20 -1.86
C LEU A 104 2.16 -1.01 -1.90
N GLU A 105 2.03 -0.32 -3.02
CA GLU A 105 1.08 0.80 -3.14
C GLU A 105 -0.38 0.33 -2.92
N SER A 106 -0.66 -0.96 -3.17
CA SER A 106 -1.96 -1.60 -2.96
C SER A 106 -2.25 -2.01 -1.49
N LEU A 107 -1.28 -1.90 -0.58
CA LEU A 107 -1.43 -2.28 0.82
C LEU A 107 -1.94 -1.14 1.72
N LYS A 108 -1.71 0.12 1.34
CA LYS A 108 -2.25 1.27 2.11
C LYS A 108 -3.75 1.44 1.95
N THR A 109 -4.35 0.87 0.90
CA THR A 109 -5.80 0.91 0.66
C THR A 109 -6.57 -0.18 1.39
N ASN A 110 -5.94 -1.31 1.75
CA ASN A 110 -6.63 -2.47 2.35
C ASN A 110 -6.60 -2.54 3.90
N ASP A 111 -5.77 -1.74 4.58
CA ASP A 111 -5.76 -1.71 6.06
C ASP A 111 -6.75 -0.69 6.66
N LYS A 112 -7.42 0.13 5.83
CA LYS A 112 -8.49 1.03 6.28
C LYS A 112 -9.90 0.42 6.23
N THR A 113 -10.09 -0.74 5.61
CA THR A 113 -11.42 -1.35 5.41
C THR A 113 -11.80 -2.38 6.48
N LYS A 114 -10.84 -2.97 7.22
CA LYS A 114 -11.16 -3.98 8.26
C LYS A 114 -11.93 -3.47 9.48
N GLY A 115 -12.18 -2.15 9.58
CA GLY A 115 -12.99 -1.55 10.66
C GLY A 115 -14.40 -1.11 10.27
N ILE A 116 -14.79 -1.14 8.99
CA ILE A 116 -16.05 -0.52 8.52
C ILE A 116 -16.99 -1.50 7.81
N ASP A 117 -16.47 -2.62 7.30
CA ASP A 117 -17.22 -3.50 6.38
C ASP A 117 -18.45 -4.24 6.97
N ASN A 118 -18.73 -4.10 8.27
CA ASN A 118 -19.96 -4.64 8.89
C ASN A 118 -20.88 -3.59 9.52
N LEU A 119 -20.62 -2.29 9.34
CA LEU A 119 -21.51 -1.26 9.84
C LEU A 119 -22.59 -0.94 8.79
N LYS A 120 -23.70 -1.70 8.82
CA LYS A 120 -24.92 -1.35 8.08
C LYS A 120 -25.60 -0.15 8.75
N ILE A 121 -25.24 1.06 8.35
CA ILE A 121 -25.94 2.27 8.77
C ILE A 121 -27.17 2.44 7.88
N ASN A 122 -28.36 2.22 8.44
CA ASN A 122 -29.62 2.52 7.78
C ASN A 122 -29.96 3.99 8.02
N ILE A 123 -29.56 4.87 7.10
CA ILE A 123 -29.87 6.30 7.16
C ILE A 123 -31.12 6.55 6.31
N ASP A 124 -32.24 6.84 6.96
CA ASP A 124 -33.47 7.28 6.28
C ASP A 124 -33.36 8.77 5.93
N CYS A 125 -33.16 9.05 4.64
CA CYS A 125 -33.08 10.40 4.07
C CYS A 125 -34.36 10.81 3.34
N SER A 126 -35.49 10.12 3.55
CA SER A 126 -36.71 10.33 2.77
C SER A 126 -37.28 11.75 2.92
N ASP A 127 -37.21 12.34 4.12
CA ASP A 127 -37.72 13.69 4.37
C ASP A 127 -36.79 14.78 3.82
N THR A 128 -35.48 14.58 3.88
CA THR A 128 -34.48 15.47 3.27
C THR A 128 -34.67 15.55 1.76
N LEU A 129 -34.99 14.43 1.11
CA LEU A 129 -35.27 14.37 -0.33
C LEU A 129 -36.59 15.04 -0.72
N LYS A 130 -37.62 14.96 0.13
CA LYS A 130 -38.89 15.70 -0.08
C LYS A 130 -38.65 17.21 -0.01
N GLY A 131 -37.87 17.68 0.96
CA GLY A 131 -37.51 19.10 1.10
C GLY A 131 -36.79 19.64 -0.13
N LEU A 132 -35.79 18.91 -0.63
CA LEU A 132 -35.04 19.30 -1.84
C LEU A 132 -35.94 19.41 -3.08
N LYS A 133 -36.88 18.48 -3.25
CA LYS A 133 -37.85 18.54 -4.36
C LYS A 133 -38.81 19.72 -4.26
N ALA A 134 -39.21 20.10 -3.05
CA ALA A 134 -40.06 21.28 -2.84
C ALA A 134 -39.32 22.56 -3.25
N ILE A 135 -38.07 22.72 -2.79
CA ILE A 135 -37.21 23.86 -3.13
C ILE A 135 -36.98 23.93 -4.64
N GLN A 136 -36.68 22.80 -5.28
CA GLN A 136 -36.47 22.75 -6.73
C GLN A 136 -37.73 23.16 -7.51
N ARG A 137 -38.92 22.78 -7.04
CA ARG A 137 -40.19 23.15 -7.68
C ARG A 137 -40.44 24.65 -7.57
N GLU A 138 -40.12 25.25 -6.43
CA GLU A 138 -40.30 26.68 -6.19
C GLU A 138 -39.31 27.52 -7.00
N ALA A 139 -38.04 27.13 -7.03
CA ALA A 139 -37.03 27.76 -7.89
C ALA A 139 -37.42 27.70 -9.39
N LYS A 140 -38.00 26.58 -9.84
CA LYS A 140 -38.46 26.44 -11.23
C LYS A 140 -39.65 27.35 -11.54
N LYS A 141 -40.55 27.59 -10.58
CA LYS A 141 -41.67 28.53 -10.74
C LYS A 141 -41.17 29.97 -10.80
N THR A 142 -40.24 30.36 -9.93
CA THR A 142 -39.65 31.70 -9.94
C THR A 142 -38.90 31.98 -11.24
N ALA A 143 -38.14 30.98 -11.74
CA ALA A 143 -37.46 31.08 -13.03
C ALA A 143 -38.41 31.24 -14.21
N ALA A 144 -39.57 30.57 -14.19
CA ALA A 144 -40.59 30.73 -15.23
C ALA A 144 -41.23 32.12 -15.20
N ALA A 145 -41.57 32.63 -14.01
CA ALA A 145 -42.14 33.97 -13.84
C ALA A 145 -41.17 35.09 -14.27
N LEU A 146 -39.87 34.96 -13.96
CA LEU A 146 -38.83 35.87 -14.45
C LEU A 146 -38.75 35.88 -15.98
N LYS A 147 -38.83 34.70 -16.61
CA LYS A 147 -38.76 34.57 -18.07
C LYS A 147 -39.96 35.21 -18.79
N GLU A 148 -41.15 35.14 -18.20
CA GLU A 148 -42.36 35.77 -18.73
C GLU A 148 -42.28 37.31 -18.65
N LEU A 149 -41.71 37.86 -17.57
CA LEU A 149 -41.49 39.31 -17.43
C LEU A 149 -40.48 39.83 -18.46
N ASP A 150 -39.39 39.10 -18.71
CA ASP A 150 -38.39 39.47 -19.72
C ASP A 150 -39.00 39.56 -21.14
N SER A 151 -39.90 38.63 -21.49
CA SER A 151 -40.59 38.67 -22.79
C SER A 151 -41.54 39.86 -22.96
N VAL A 152 -42.15 40.34 -21.86
CA VAL A 152 -43.07 41.50 -21.90
C VAL A 152 -42.30 42.82 -22.03
N THR A 153 -41.13 42.95 -21.39
CA THR A 153 -40.27 44.13 -21.53
C THR A 153 -39.65 44.30 -22.92
N THR A 154 -39.45 43.20 -23.67
CA THR A 154 -38.98 43.27 -25.05
C THR A 154 -40.05 43.71 -26.05
N GLU A 155 -41.34 43.57 -25.72
CA GLU A 155 -42.45 43.96 -26.59
C GLU A 155 -42.91 45.41 -26.39
N THR A 156 -42.52 46.07 -25.29
CA THR A 156 -42.91 47.47 -24.98
C THR A 156 -41.90 48.53 -25.38
N MET A 157 -40.74 48.14 -25.93
CA MET A 157 -39.70 49.06 -26.44
C MET A 157 -39.43 48.93 -27.95
N GLY A 158 -40.33 48.30 -28.70
CA GLY A 158 -40.32 48.21 -30.17
C GLY A 158 -41.21 49.25 -30.84
#